data_AF-A0A6C0FCW0-F1
#
_entry.id   AF-A0A6C0FCW0-F1
#
_cell.length_a   1.000
_cell.length_b   1.000
_cell.length_c   1.000
_cell.angle_alpha   90.00
_cell.angle_beta   90.00
_cell.angle_gamma   90.00
#
_symmetry.space_group_name_H-M   'P 1'
#
loop_
_entity.id
_entity.type
_entity.pdbx_description
1 polymer ?
#
loop_
_entity_poly.entity_id
_entity_poly.type
_entity_poly.pdbx_seq_one_letter_code
_entity_poly.pdbx_strand_id
1 'polypeptide(L)'
;MASTRNKNTRGNYALELNRSIHTQDYLLNKEYGEAKQTNQPGNGLGGAQLPRQEMSANPIEIESFLRGIGSTDLTKPVQTLNAELKCMPQLDLFRYPAVIVPEKFQAQTDQRPLER
;
A
#
# COMPACT_ATOMS: atom_id res chain seq x y z
N MET A 1 28.08 17.24 -40.74
CA MET A 1 27.79 16.40 -39.57
C MET A 1 29.09 15.76 -39.07
N ALA A 2 29.83 16.42 -38.19
CA ALA A 2 31.07 15.87 -37.63
C ALA A 2 30.91 15.75 -36.11
N SER A 3 30.65 14.54 -35.63
CA SER A 3 30.69 14.23 -34.20
C SER A 3 32.15 13.99 -33.82
N THR A 4 32.85 15.03 -33.40
CA THR A 4 34.29 14.98 -33.06
C THR A 4 34.57 14.45 -31.65
N ARG A 5 33.52 14.17 -30.86
CA ARG A 5 33.67 13.66 -29.50
C ARG A 5 33.67 12.13 -29.52
N ASN A 6 34.82 11.54 -29.24
CA ASN A 6 34.90 10.09 -29.00
C ASN A 6 34.10 9.76 -27.72
N LYS A 7 32.92 9.16 -27.89
CA LYS A 7 32.04 8.74 -26.78
C LYS A 7 32.58 7.52 -26.04
N ASN A 8 33.46 6.74 -26.66
CA ASN A 8 33.96 5.46 -26.13
C ASN A 8 35.28 5.60 -25.38
N THR A 9 35.53 6.74 -24.74
CA THR A 9 36.70 6.88 -23.86
C THR A 9 36.41 6.23 -22.51
N ARG A 10 37.45 5.68 -21.87
CA ARG A 10 37.35 5.06 -20.53
C ARG A 10 36.69 5.99 -19.51
N GLY A 11 36.94 7.30 -19.59
CA GLY A 11 36.33 8.31 -18.72
C GLY A 11 34.82 8.46 -18.93
N ASN A 12 34.35 8.45 -20.18
CA ASN A 12 32.91 8.51 -20.45
C ASN A 12 32.19 7.25 -19.96
N TYR A 13 32.79 6.06 -20.18
CA TYR A 13 32.22 4.81 -19.67
C TYR A 13 32.12 4.78 -18.14
N ALA A 14 33.17 5.24 -17.44
CA ALA A 14 33.13 5.35 -15.98
C ALA A 14 32.02 6.29 -15.48
N LEU A 15 31.78 7.41 -16.19
CA LEU A 15 30.69 8.34 -15.87
C LEU A 15 29.31 7.71 -16.11
N GLU A 16 29.13 6.95 -17.19
CA GLU A 16 27.87 6.23 -17.45
C GLU A 16 27.61 5.15 -16.40
N LEU A 17 28.64 4.40 -16.02
CA LEU A 17 28.55 3.41 -14.96
C LEU A 17 28.15 4.07 -13.62
N ASN A 18 28.81 5.16 -13.24
CA ASN A 18 28.49 5.90 -12.02
C ASN A 18 27.06 6.46 -12.06
N ARG A 19 26.63 7.00 -13.20
CA ARG A 19 25.23 7.43 -13.37
C ARG A 19 24.28 6.26 -13.15
N SER A 20 24.56 5.09 -13.72
CA SER A 20 23.71 3.91 -13.57
C SER A 20 23.64 3.46 -12.10
N ILE A 21 24.78 3.42 -11.41
CA ILE A 21 24.86 3.06 -9.99
C ILE A 21 24.05 4.04 -9.15
N HIS A 22 24.29 5.35 -9.27
CA HIS A 22 23.56 6.36 -8.50
C HIS A 22 22.06 6.37 -8.82
N THR A 23 21.68 6.11 -10.07
CA THR A 23 20.27 5.98 -10.44
C THR A 23 19.64 4.78 -9.74
N GLN A 24 20.32 3.65 -9.75
CA GLN A 24 19.88 2.45 -9.06
C GLN A 24 19.78 2.68 -7.54
N ASP A 25 20.79 3.29 -6.93
CA ASP A 25 20.81 3.61 -5.50
C ASP A 25 19.63 4.51 -5.12
N TYR A 26 19.33 5.51 -5.94
CA TYR A 26 18.19 6.39 -5.74
C TYR A 26 16.86 5.65 -5.84
N LEU A 27 16.67 4.81 -6.86
CA LEU A 27 15.44 4.05 -7.06
C LEU A 27 15.21 2.98 -5.98
N LEU A 28 16.28 2.41 -5.44
CA LEU A 28 16.24 1.41 -4.37
C LEU A 28 16.12 2.03 -2.98
N ASN A 29 16.35 3.34 -2.85
CA ASN A 29 16.22 4.02 -1.59
C ASN A 29 14.75 4.01 -1.11
N LYS A 30 14.52 3.64 0.15
CA LYS A 30 13.20 3.60 0.77
C LYS A 30 12.48 4.95 0.65
N GLU A 31 13.22 6.06 0.78
CA GLU A 31 12.65 7.42 0.73
C GLU A 31 12.12 7.80 -0.66
N TYR A 32 12.59 7.14 -1.72
CA TYR A 32 12.09 7.38 -3.07
C TYR A 32 10.68 6.79 -3.28
N GLY A 33 10.42 5.62 -2.70
CA GLY A 33 9.19 4.85 -2.95
C GLY A 33 8.17 4.86 -1.82
N GLU A 34 8.56 5.24 -0.60
CA GLU A 34 7.70 5.13 0.57
C GLU A 34 7.53 6.46 1.30
N ALA A 35 6.29 6.73 1.74
CA ALA A 35 5.98 7.90 2.54
C ALA A 35 6.61 7.77 3.93
N LYS A 36 7.05 8.90 4.50
CA LYS A 36 7.58 8.95 5.87
C LYS A 36 6.56 8.46 6.92
N GLN A 37 5.28 8.70 6.67
CA GLN A 37 4.18 8.22 7.49
C GLN A 37 3.10 7.61 6.59
N THR A 38 2.80 6.34 6.83
CA THR A 38 1.84 5.56 6.06
C THR A 38 0.68 5.18 6.98
N ASN A 39 -0.52 5.69 6.69
CA ASN A 39 -1.74 5.40 7.46
C ASN A 39 -2.82 4.86 6.52
N GLN A 40 -3.75 4.06 7.05
CA GLN A 40 -4.94 3.68 6.30
C GLN A 40 -5.94 4.83 6.20
N PRO A 41 -6.57 5.05 5.03
CA PRO A 41 -7.64 6.02 4.90
C PRO A 41 -8.86 5.50 5.65
N GLY A 42 -9.29 6.25 6.66
CA GLY A 42 -10.45 5.87 7.46
C GLY A 42 -11.80 6.01 6.75
N ASN A 43 -12.88 5.93 7.53
CA ASN A 43 -14.27 6.14 7.08
C ASN A 43 -14.76 5.24 5.95
N GLY A 44 -14.20 4.04 5.80
CA GLY A 44 -14.63 3.11 4.75
C GLY A 44 -14.30 3.57 3.33
N LEU A 45 -13.38 4.54 3.18
CA LEU A 45 -12.77 4.81 1.89
C LEU A 45 -12.05 3.55 1.41
N GLY A 46 -12.13 3.27 0.11
CA GLY A 46 -11.48 2.11 -0.50
C GLY A 46 -10.00 2.06 -0.11
N GLY A 47 -9.49 0.84 0.10
CA GLY A 47 -8.11 0.64 0.56
C GLY A 47 -7.10 1.40 -0.29
N ALA A 48 -6.26 2.20 0.36
CA ALA A 48 -5.16 2.88 -0.32
C ALA A 48 -4.16 1.85 -0.89
N GLN A 49 -3.46 2.23 -1.95
CA GLN A 49 -2.28 1.48 -2.40
C GLN A 49 -1.16 1.71 -1.39
N LEU A 50 -0.94 0.73 -0.51
CA LEU A 50 0.06 0.79 0.55
C LEU A 50 1.28 -0.06 0.20
N PRO A 51 2.49 0.35 0.61
CA PRO A 51 3.68 -0.47 0.46
C PRO A 51 3.52 -1.80 1.20
N ARG A 52 3.87 -2.91 0.54
CA ARG A 52 3.75 -4.26 1.10
C ARG A 52 4.53 -4.43 2.41
N GLN A 53 5.64 -3.70 2.58
CA GLN A 53 6.50 -3.71 3.76
C GLN A 53 5.82 -3.09 4.99
N GLU A 54 4.86 -2.19 4.78
CA GLU A 54 4.10 -1.57 5.88
C GLU A 54 2.91 -2.44 6.30
N MET A 55 2.42 -3.32 5.40
CA MET A 55 1.31 -4.24 5.70
C MET A 55 1.73 -5.48 6.51
N SER A 56 2.97 -5.96 6.34
CA SER A 56 3.47 -7.17 7.01
C SER A 56 5.00 -7.18 7.12
N ALA A 57 5.55 -7.97 8.02
CA ALA A 57 7.00 -8.20 8.10
C ALA A 57 7.50 -9.19 7.02
N ASN A 58 6.66 -10.14 6.58
CA ASN A 58 6.99 -11.14 5.54
C ASN A 58 6.06 -11.10 4.31
N PRO A 59 5.92 -9.96 3.60
CA PRO A 59 4.97 -9.82 2.49
C PRO A 59 5.23 -10.77 1.32
N ILE A 60 6.49 -11.05 1.02
CA ILE A 60 6.89 -11.88 -0.13
C ILE A 60 6.48 -13.34 0.08
N GLU A 61 6.66 -13.86 1.30
CA GLU A 61 6.27 -15.22 1.65
C GLU A 61 4.75 -15.37 1.60
N ILE A 62 4.03 -14.41 2.19
CA ILE A 62 2.57 -14.37 2.16
C ILE A 62 2.08 -14.34 0.71
N GLU A 63 2.60 -13.44 -0.12
CA GLU A 63 2.19 -13.33 -1.53
C GLU A 63 2.52 -14.60 -2.34
N SER A 64 3.72 -15.18 -2.13
CA SER A 64 4.13 -16.41 -2.80
C SER A 64 3.24 -17.60 -2.43
N PHE A 65 2.86 -17.69 -1.16
CA PHE A 65 1.91 -18.68 -0.66
C PHE A 65 0.51 -18.46 -1.25
N LEU A 66 -0.01 -17.23 -1.22
CA LEU A 66 -1.33 -16.88 -1.76
C LEU A 66 -1.44 -17.11 -3.27
N ARG A 67 -0.37 -16.81 -4.02
CA ARG A 67 -0.30 -17.07 -5.47
C ARG A 67 -0.09 -18.55 -5.79
N GLY A 68 0.16 -19.40 -4.79
CA GLY A 68 0.38 -20.83 -4.98
C GLY A 68 1.63 -21.14 -5.79
N ILE A 69 2.63 -20.24 -5.80
CA ILE A 69 3.84 -20.38 -6.64
C ILE A 69 4.64 -21.61 -6.20
N GLY A 70 4.41 -22.13 -4.99
CA GLY A 70 4.89 -23.45 -4.56
C GLY A 70 6.40 -23.61 -4.60
N SER A 71 7.13 -22.50 -4.74
CA SER A 71 8.58 -22.41 -4.78
C SER A 71 9.13 -22.88 -3.45
N THR A 72 9.34 -24.18 -3.36
CA THR A 72 9.95 -24.82 -2.21
C THR A 72 11.23 -25.46 -2.70
N ASP A 73 12.29 -25.21 -1.94
CA ASP A 73 13.55 -25.89 -2.11
C ASP A 73 13.28 -27.40 -2.03
N LEU A 74 13.48 -28.15 -3.12
CA LEU A 74 13.20 -29.60 -3.19
C LEU A 74 13.97 -30.41 -2.15
N THR A 75 14.98 -29.80 -1.53
CA THR A 75 15.76 -30.41 -0.44
C THR A 75 15.09 -30.27 0.92
N LYS A 76 14.06 -29.41 1.06
CA LYS A 76 13.41 -29.10 2.33
C LYS A 76 11.90 -29.31 2.25
N PRO A 77 11.27 -29.81 3.33
CA PRO A 77 9.82 -29.90 3.38
C PRO A 77 9.19 -28.50 3.30
N VAL A 78 7.99 -28.44 2.71
CA VAL A 78 7.19 -27.22 2.63
C VAL A 78 6.96 -26.68 4.04
N GLN A 79 7.46 -25.48 4.32
CA GLN A 79 7.26 -24.84 5.62
C GLN A 79 5.83 -24.30 5.72
N THR A 80 5.24 -24.40 6.91
CA THR A 80 3.96 -23.77 7.22
C THR A 80 4.15 -22.27 7.26
N LEU A 81 3.40 -21.54 6.43
CA LEU A 81 3.43 -20.07 6.42
C LEU A 81 2.86 -19.53 7.74
N ASN A 82 3.65 -18.71 8.44
CA ASN A 82 3.16 -17.86 9.52
C ASN A 82 3.11 -16.40 9.02
N ALA A 83 1.91 -15.83 8.92
CA ALA A 83 1.74 -14.48 8.40
C ALA A 83 1.96 -13.44 9.50
N GLU A 84 3.02 -12.65 9.38
CA GLU A 84 3.35 -11.58 10.34
C GLU A 84 2.73 -10.25 9.90
N LEU A 85 1.41 -10.12 10.09
CA LEU A 85 0.65 -8.93 9.72
C LEU A 85 0.90 -7.78 10.71
N LYS A 86 1.04 -6.56 10.18
CA LYS A 86 1.21 -5.34 10.97
C LYS A 86 -0.13 -4.61 11.10
N CYS A 87 -0.47 -4.18 12.32
CA CYS A 87 -1.59 -3.27 12.54
C CYS A 87 -1.15 -1.84 12.20
N MET A 88 -1.67 -1.30 11.09
CA MET A 88 -1.37 0.07 10.68
C MET A 88 -2.30 1.08 11.36
N PRO A 89 -1.82 2.29 11.68
CA PRO A 89 -2.67 3.37 12.16
C PRO A 89 -3.65 3.84 11.09
N GLN A 90 -4.86 4.23 11.51
CA GLN A 90 -5.87 4.83 10.65
C GLN A 90 -5.84 6.35 10.79
N LEU A 91 -6.00 7.05 9.67
CA LEU A 91 -6.21 8.50 9.64
C LEU A 91 -7.45 8.81 8.80
N ASP A 92 -8.46 9.40 9.45
CA ASP A 92 -9.68 9.81 8.75
C ASP A 92 -9.39 11.05 7.90
N LEU A 93 -9.47 10.90 6.58
CA LEU A 93 -9.20 11.99 5.62
C LEU A 93 -10.24 13.12 5.72
N PHE A 94 -11.43 12.80 6.20
CA PHE A 94 -12.50 13.77 6.44
C PHE A 94 -13.30 13.34 7.67
N ARG A 95 -14.17 14.20 8.17
CA ARG A 95 -15.07 13.86 9.28
C ARG A 95 -16.50 14.19 8.87
N TYR A 96 -17.41 13.27 9.10
CA TYR A 96 -18.84 13.54 8.90
C TYR A 96 -19.33 14.50 9.98
N PRO A 97 -20.25 15.42 9.66
CA PRO A 97 -21.00 16.13 10.69
C PRO A 97 -21.80 15.13 11.53
N ALA A 98 -22.07 15.47 12.78
CA ALA A 98 -22.89 14.63 13.65
C ALA A 98 -24.26 14.37 12.99
N VAL A 99 -24.57 13.10 12.73
CA VAL A 99 -25.87 12.69 12.19
C VAL A 99 -26.90 12.79 13.32
N ILE A 100 -27.84 13.73 13.18
CA ILE A 100 -28.98 13.85 14.10
C ILE A 100 -29.98 12.75 13.71
N VAL A 101 -30.00 11.67 14.48
CA VAL A 101 -30.99 10.60 14.32
C VAL A 101 -32.25 11.01 15.09
N PRO A 102 -33.42 11.12 14.46
CA PRO A 102 -34.65 11.41 15.17
C PRO A 102 -34.99 10.29 16.14
N GLU A 103 -35.68 10.63 17.22
CA GLU A 103 -36.24 9.62 18.13
C GLU A 103 -37.14 8.64 17.35
N LYS A 104 -37.21 7.39 17.81
CA LYS A 104 -38.07 6.38 17.18
C LYS A 104 -39.51 6.91 17.09
N PHE A 105 -40.08 6.86 15.89
CA PHE A 105 -41.46 7.26 15.67
C PHE A 105 -42.41 6.39 16.53
N GLN A 106 -43.09 7.03 17.47
CA GLN A 106 -44.18 6.43 18.23
C GLN A 106 -45.49 6.95 17.64
N ALA A 107 -46.29 6.07 17.04
CA ALA A 107 -47.59 6.44 16.53
C ALA A 107 -48.51 6.82 17.71
N GLN A 108 -49.06 8.03 17.69
CA GLN A 108 -50.10 8.43 18.64
C GLN A 108 -51.37 7.64 18.30
N THR A 109 -51.75 6.73 19.20
CA THR A 109 -52.92 5.85 19.04
C THR A 109 -54.24 6.56 19.38
N ASP A 110 -54.13 7.77 19.90
CA ASP A 110 -55.14 8.61 20.52
C ASP A 110 -55.66 9.73 19.59
N GLN A 111 -55.21 9.76 18.33
CA GLN A 111 -55.74 10.68 17.33
C GLN A 111 -57.09 10.20 16.77
N ARG A 112 -57.97 11.16 16.45
CA ARG A 112 -59.31 10.89 15.92
C ARG A 112 -59.24 10.08 14.60
N PRO A 113 -60.06 9.04 14.43
CA PRO A 113 -60.18 8.35 13.15
C PRO A 113 -60.56 9.34 12.05
N LEU A 114 -59.90 9.23 10.89
CA LEU A 114 -60.35 9.90 9.66
C LEU A 114 -61.77 9.40 9.36
N GLU A 115 -62.75 10.31 9.43
CA GLU A 115 -64.12 9.99 9.01
C GLU A 115 -64.11 9.68 7.51
N ARG A 116 -64.79 8.58 7.18
CA ARG A 116 -64.73 7.87 5.90
C ARG A 116 -65.49 8.58 4.78
#